data_AF-A0A3D2EPF8-F1
#
_entry.id   AF-A0A3D2EPF8-F1
#
_cell.length_a   1.000
_cell.length_b   1.000
_cell.length_c   1.000
_cell.angle_alpha   90.00
_cell.angle_beta   90.00
_cell.angle_gamma   90.00
#
_symmetry.space_group_name_H-M   'P 1'
#
loop_
_entity.id
_entity.type
_entity.pdbx_description
1 polymer ?
#
loop_
_entity_poly.entity_id
_entity_poly.type
_entity_poly.pdbx_seq_one_letter_code
_entity_poly.pdbx_strand_id
1 'polypeptide(L)'
;VRLREAAASGAETGVRATVVLYACNGYLSGLEPRTSARVMPINSFVVTTEPLSEERCRSLIRDDVAVADSRFVVNYYRLSADRRMLFGGGETYGYRFPRDIRAFVRRPMLEVFPQLADVALDYGWGGTLGITMKRLPDYAELGPNLYSLSGYSGSGVAMATKSGQIFADMLDGDDRDFRVMQGLPTPVFPGAGRWRQPLLIAAMSWYALRDRF
;
A
#
# COMPACT_ATOMS: atom_id res chain seq x y z
N VAL A 1 11.22 7.87 25.36
CA VAL A 1 11.92 6.82 24.58
C VAL A 1 13.26 7.34 24.06
N ARG A 2 14.34 6.54 24.08
CA ARG A 2 15.60 6.86 23.37
C ARG A 2 15.72 5.95 22.16
N LEU A 3 15.87 6.52 20.97
CA LEU A 3 16.21 5.80 19.75
C LEU A 3 17.69 6.02 19.45
N ARG A 4 18.39 4.96 19.04
CA ARG A 4 19.81 5.01 18.70
C ARG A 4 20.01 4.36 17.33
N GLU A 5 20.88 4.96 16.54
CA GLU A 5 21.38 4.38 15.30
C GLU A 5 22.90 4.36 15.34
N ALA A 6 23.49 3.22 14.97
CA ALA A 6 24.93 3.13 14.78
C ALA A 6 25.26 3.74 13.42
N ALA A 7 25.88 4.91 13.40
CA ALA A 7 26.37 5.48 12.15
C ALA A 7 27.51 4.61 11.60
N ALA A 8 27.67 4.58 10.27
CA ALA A 8 28.80 3.90 9.61
C ALA A 8 30.18 4.42 10.07
N SER A 9 30.23 5.60 10.70
CA SER A 9 31.41 6.19 11.32
C SER A 9 31.73 5.69 12.74
N GLY A 10 30.91 4.82 13.32
CA GLY A 10 31.06 4.33 14.70
C GLY A 10 30.58 5.30 15.78
N ALA A 11 30.11 6.50 15.41
CA ALA A 11 29.45 7.42 16.34
C ALA A 11 28.00 6.99 16.56
N GLU A 12 27.60 6.79 17.83
CA GLU A 12 26.18 6.64 18.17
C GLU A 12 25.50 8.00 18.06
N THR A 13 24.59 8.14 17.10
CA THR A 13 23.67 9.27 17.06
C THR A 13 22.31 8.80 17.58
N GLY A 14 21.67 9.64 18.38
CA GLY A 14 20.44 9.25 19.04
C GLY A 14 19.53 10.44 19.30
N VAL A 15 18.24 10.17 19.24
CA VAL A 15 17.19 11.15 19.54
C VAL A 15 16.45 10.71 20.79
N ARG A 16 16.18 11.68 21.67
CA ARG A 16 15.27 11.49 22.80
C ARG A 16 13.93 12.10 22.44
N ALA A 17 12.87 11.30 22.58
CA ALA A 17 11.50 11.74 22.36
C ALA A 17 10.63 11.33 23.55
N THR A 18 9.59 12.09 23.84
CA THR A 18 8.56 11.69 24.82
C THR A 18 7.76 10.51 24.25
N VAL A 19 7.32 10.64 23.01
CA VAL A 19 6.51 9.67 22.25
C VAL A 19 7.21 9.28 20.95
N VAL A 20 7.08 8.03 20.54
CA VAL A 20 7.53 7.52 19.24
C VAL A 20 6.37 6.86 18.51
N LEU A 21 6.15 7.25 17.25
CA LEU A 21 5.20 6.65 16.33
C LEU A 21 5.92 6.03 15.14
N TYR A 22 5.78 4.72 14.95
CA TYR A 22 6.19 4.03 13.73
C TYR A 22 5.13 4.23 12.63
N ALA A 23 5.38 5.21 11.76
CA ALA A 23 4.54 5.55 10.60
C ALA A 23 5.15 5.08 9.26
N CYS A 24 5.91 3.99 9.27
CA CYS A 24 6.65 3.51 8.09
C CYS A 24 5.83 2.55 7.20
N ASN A 25 4.64 2.14 7.63
CA ASN A 25 3.74 1.23 6.91
C ASN A 25 4.49 0.02 6.30
N GLY A 26 4.36 -0.22 4.99
CA GLY A 26 5.04 -1.32 4.29
C GLY A 26 6.57 -1.23 4.28
N TYR A 27 7.17 -0.10 4.66
CA TYR A 27 8.62 0.12 4.67
C TYR A 27 9.28 -0.12 6.03
N LEU A 28 8.54 -0.60 7.03
CA LEU A 28 9.04 -0.78 8.40
C LEU A 28 10.26 -1.70 8.48
N SER A 29 10.44 -2.64 7.53
CA SER A 29 11.69 -3.39 7.30
C SER A 29 12.34 -4.01 8.55
N GLY A 30 11.53 -4.46 9.52
CA GLY A 30 12.02 -5.08 10.74
C GLY A 30 12.43 -4.11 11.86
N LEU A 31 12.30 -2.79 11.66
CA LEU A 31 12.54 -1.77 12.69
C LEU A 31 11.67 -2.01 13.93
N GLU A 32 10.43 -2.46 13.72
CA GLU A 32 9.60 -3.02 14.77
C GLU A 32 9.02 -4.37 14.29
N PRO A 33 9.60 -5.50 14.74
CA PRO A 33 9.17 -6.85 14.38
C PRO A 33 7.70 -7.16 14.68
N ARG A 34 7.12 -6.60 15.74
CA ARG A 34 5.72 -6.87 16.13
C ARG A 34 4.72 -6.37 15.09
N THR A 35 4.90 -5.13 14.64
CA THR A 35 4.11 -4.57 13.53
C THR A 35 4.48 -5.24 12.21
N SER A 36 5.77 -5.49 11.95
CA SER A 36 6.23 -6.18 10.73
C SER A 36 5.62 -7.58 10.58
N ALA A 37 5.27 -8.25 11.68
CA ALA A 37 4.60 -9.55 11.65
C ALA A 37 3.15 -9.45 11.13
N ARG A 38 2.48 -8.32 11.33
CA ARG A 38 1.07 -8.05 10.96
C ARG A 38 0.91 -7.28 9.65
N VAL A 39 1.94 -6.56 9.22
CA VAL A 39 1.90 -5.69 8.04
C VAL A 39 2.87 -6.20 6.99
N MET A 40 2.40 -6.38 5.76
CA MET A 40 3.19 -6.94 4.66
C MET A 40 3.49 -5.93 3.57
N PRO A 41 4.72 -5.89 3.06
CA PRO A 41 5.06 -5.12 1.88
C PRO A 41 4.50 -5.80 0.63
N ILE A 42 3.64 -5.09 -0.08
CA ILE A 42 3.18 -5.41 -1.44
C ILE A 42 3.48 -4.20 -2.31
N ASN A 43 3.97 -4.37 -3.52
CA ASN A 43 4.13 -3.27 -4.47
C ASN A 43 2.94 -3.21 -5.40
N SER A 44 2.39 -2.03 -5.59
CA SER A 44 1.41 -1.71 -6.64
C SER A 44 2.06 -0.78 -7.66
N PHE A 45 1.61 -0.89 -8.90
CA PHE A 45 2.17 -0.16 -10.03
C PHE A 45 1.08 0.58 -10.79
N VAL A 46 1.43 1.76 -11.29
CA VAL A 46 0.53 2.64 -12.02
C VAL A 46 1.23 3.13 -13.28
N VAL A 47 0.47 3.26 -14.35
CA VAL A 47 0.89 3.94 -15.57
C VAL A 47 -0.06 5.07 -15.92
N THR A 48 0.43 6.00 -16.74
CA THR A 48 -0.41 6.97 -17.42
C THR A 48 -0.22 6.87 -18.93
N THR A 49 -1.28 7.04 -19.68
CA THR A 49 -1.17 7.29 -21.12
C THR A 49 -0.67 8.71 -21.40
N GLU A 50 -0.33 8.98 -22.66
CA GLU A 50 -0.40 10.33 -23.22
C GLU A 50 -1.83 10.93 -23.08
N PRO A 51 -2.01 12.25 -23.19
CA PRO A 51 -3.34 12.86 -23.18
C PRO A 51 -4.20 12.31 -24.31
N LEU A 52 -5.42 11.89 -23.98
CA LEU A 52 -6.35 11.30 -24.93
C LEU A 52 -7.32 12.35 -25.47
N SER A 53 -7.89 12.09 -26.65
CA SER A 53 -9.01 12.87 -27.15
C SER A 53 -10.24 12.69 -26.25
N GLU A 54 -11.11 13.69 -26.23
CA GLU A 54 -12.37 13.62 -25.47
C GLU A 54 -13.24 12.43 -25.88
N GLU A 55 -13.26 12.12 -27.17
CA GLU A 55 -13.96 10.95 -27.71
C GLU A 55 -13.40 9.64 -27.13
N ARG A 56 -12.07 9.50 -27.09
CA ARG A 56 -11.41 8.32 -26.52
C ARG A 56 -11.61 8.25 -25.00
N CYS A 57 -11.58 9.38 -24.29
CA CYS A 57 -11.96 9.41 -22.88
C CYS A 57 -13.37 8.87 -22.64
N ARG A 58 -14.37 9.36 -23.39
CA ARG A 58 -15.77 8.95 -23.24
C ARG A 58 -16.02 7.48 -23.61
N SER A 59 -15.22 6.90 -24.49
CA SER A 59 -15.31 5.48 -24.83
C SER A 59 -14.68 4.56 -23.78
N LEU A 60 -13.80 5.10 -22.92
CA LEU A 60 -13.18 4.36 -21.81
C LEU A 60 -14.02 4.47 -20.54
N ILE A 61 -14.31 5.71 -20.11
CA ILE A 61 -15.07 6.01 -18.91
C ILE A 61 -16.02 7.16 -19.25
N ARG A 62 -17.26 6.82 -19.62
CA ARG A 62 -18.25 7.79 -20.12
C ARG A 62 -18.44 8.98 -19.19
N ASP A 63 -18.57 8.70 -17.90
CA ASP A 63 -18.98 9.68 -16.87
C ASP A 63 -17.81 10.17 -16.00
N ASP A 64 -16.56 9.92 -16.43
CA ASP A 64 -15.33 10.31 -15.72
C ASP A 64 -15.33 9.95 -14.22
N VAL A 65 -15.75 8.71 -13.93
CA VAL A 65 -15.77 8.16 -12.58
C VAL A 65 -14.49 7.37 -12.28
N ALA A 66 -14.12 7.30 -11.00
CA ALA A 66 -13.10 6.35 -10.56
C ALA A 66 -13.68 4.94 -10.50
N VAL A 67 -12.97 3.97 -11.07
CA VAL A 67 -13.39 2.58 -11.13
C VAL A 67 -12.35 1.70 -10.45
N ALA A 68 -12.82 0.70 -9.70
CA ALA A 68 -12.01 -0.41 -9.22
C ALA A 68 -12.79 -1.71 -9.43
N ASP A 69 -12.10 -2.79 -9.77
CA ASP A 69 -12.74 -4.10 -9.94
C ASP A 69 -12.83 -4.88 -8.61
N SER A 70 -13.48 -6.04 -8.66
CA SER A 70 -13.67 -6.94 -7.50
C SER A 70 -12.60 -8.02 -7.39
N ARG A 71 -11.49 -7.92 -8.14
CA ARG A 71 -10.42 -8.93 -8.11
C ARG A 71 -9.65 -8.86 -6.80
N PHE A 72 -8.94 -9.93 -6.47
CA PHE A 72 -7.99 -9.88 -5.35
C PHE A 72 -6.79 -8.98 -5.69
N VAL A 73 -6.27 -9.11 -6.92
CA VAL A 73 -5.30 -8.17 -7.49
C VAL A 73 -6.08 -7.11 -8.25
N VAL A 74 -6.42 -6.04 -7.54
CA VAL A 74 -7.37 -5.02 -8.01
C VAL A 74 -6.77 -4.24 -9.17
N ASN A 75 -7.53 -4.11 -10.26
CA ASN A 75 -7.30 -3.02 -11.21
C ASN A 75 -8.15 -1.82 -10.82
N TYR A 76 -7.54 -0.65 -10.84
CA TYR A 76 -8.21 0.62 -10.56
C TYR A 76 -7.77 1.67 -11.55
N TYR A 77 -8.72 2.47 -12.04
CA TYR A 77 -8.45 3.42 -13.09
C TYR A 77 -9.42 4.60 -13.08
N ARG A 78 -8.93 5.73 -13.59
CA ARG A 78 -9.71 6.97 -13.78
C ARG A 78 -9.01 7.85 -14.81
N LEU A 79 -9.67 8.88 -15.31
CA LEU A 79 -8.99 9.92 -16.07
C LEU A 79 -8.34 10.94 -15.12
N SER A 80 -7.20 11.49 -15.54
CA SER A 80 -6.63 12.70 -14.95
C SER A 80 -7.34 13.94 -15.50
N ALA A 81 -7.15 15.09 -14.83
CA ALA A 81 -7.72 16.37 -15.25
C ALA A 81 -7.28 16.79 -16.67
N ASP A 82 -6.12 16.33 -17.13
CA ASP A 82 -5.58 16.55 -18.47
C ASP A 82 -5.87 15.39 -19.44
N ARG A 83 -6.87 14.56 -19.16
CA ARG A 83 -7.38 13.48 -20.04
C ARG A 83 -6.40 12.33 -20.30
N ARG A 84 -5.57 11.97 -19.33
CA ARG A 84 -4.76 10.75 -19.37
C ARG A 84 -5.49 9.64 -18.65
N MET A 85 -5.40 8.42 -19.16
CA MET A 85 -5.84 7.25 -18.40
C MET A 85 -4.79 6.96 -17.31
N LEU A 86 -5.17 7.14 -16.05
CA LEU A 86 -4.44 6.64 -14.88
C LEU A 86 -4.89 5.20 -14.66
N PHE A 87 -3.99 4.23 -14.86
CA PHE A 87 -4.32 2.81 -14.68
C PHE A 87 -3.35 2.17 -13.69
N GLY A 88 -3.90 1.71 -12.57
CA GLY A 88 -3.23 0.86 -11.60
C GLY A 88 -3.59 -0.59 -11.83
N GLY A 89 -2.58 -1.45 -11.96
CA GLY A 89 -2.79 -2.86 -12.25
C GLY A 89 -1.53 -3.69 -12.08
N GLY A 90 -1.70 -4.89 -11.55
CA GLY A 90 -0.62 -5.79 -11.22
C GLY A 90 0.11 -5.44 -9.91
N GLU A 91 0.55 -6.47 -9.21
CA GLU A 91 1.21 -6.36 -7.93
C GLU A 91 2.43 -7.30 -7.86
N THR A 92 3.46 -6.91 -7.11
CA THR A 92 4.58 -7.80 -6.77
C THR A 92 4.80 -7.85 -5.27
N TYR A 93 5.38 -8.94 -4.79
CA TYR A 93 5.68 -9.14 -3.38
C TYR A 93 7.13 -8.76 -3.06
N GLY A 94 7.34 -8.18 -1.87
CA GLY A 94 8.65 -7.71 -1.43
C GLY A 94 8.96 -6.28 -1.92
N TYR A 95 10.24 -5.90 -1.93
CA TYR A 95 10.67 -4.52 -2.22
C TYR A 95 11.25 -4.32 -3.63
N ARG A 96 11.24 -5.36 -4.48
CA ARG A 96 11.81 -5.29 -5.83
C ARG A 96 10.75 -4.93 -6.85
N PHE A 97 11.05 -3.90 -7.64
CA PHE A 97 10.15 -3.43 -8.69
C PHE A 97 10.54 -4.09 -10.03
N PRO A 98 9.58 -4.29 -10.96
CA PRO A 98 9.88 -4.69 -12.32
C PRO A 98 10.85 -3.71 -12.99
N ARG A 99 11.74 -4.22 -13.85
CA ARG A 99 12.64 -3.36 -14.64
C ARG A 99 11.87 -2.45 -15.58
N ASP A 100 10.77 -2.94 -16.12
CA ASP A 100 9.86 -2.20 -16.99
C ASP A 100 8.44 -2.22 -16.41
N ILE A 101 8.13 -1.20 -15.63
CA ILE A 101 6.80 -1.02 -15.03
C ILE A 101 5.74 -0.78 -16.10
N ARG A 102 6.07 -0.05 -17.16
CA ARG A 102 5.10 0.28 -18.22
C ARG A 102 4.64 -0.99 -18.93
N ALA A 103 5.56 -1.85 -19.34
CA ALA A 103 5.23 -3.12 -19.96
C ALA A 103 4.46 -4.06 -19.01
N PHE A 104 4.78 -4.03 -17.71
CA PHE A 104 4.11 -4.83 -16.69
C PHE A 104 2.62 -4.44 -16.56
N VAL A 105 2.32 -3.15 -16.38
CA VAL A 105 0.95 -2.65 -16.19
C VAL A 105 0.17 -2.57 -17.51
N ARG A 106 0.85 -2.44 -18.67
CA ARG A 106 0.18 -2.43 -19.99
C ARG A 106 -0.66 -3.68 -20.22
N ARG A 107 -0.23 -4.84 -19.72
CA ARG A 107 -0.95 -6.12 -19.89
C ARG A 107 -2.37 -6.07 -19.31
N PRO A 108 -2.57 -5.87 -17.99
CA PRO A 108 -3.92 -5.75 -17.45
C PRO A 108 -4.69 -4.53 -17.99
N MET A 109 -4.01 -3.44 -18.34
CA MET A 109 -4.67 -2.29 -18.97
C MET A 109 -5.34 -2.67 -20.31
N LEU A 110 -4.66 -3.45 -21.15
CA LEU A 110 -5.21 -3.88 -22.44
C LEU A 110 -6.23 -5.00 -22.32
N GLU A 111 -6.25 -5.75 -21.21
CA GLU A 111 -7.34 -6.68 -20.91
C GLU A 111 -8.66 -5.94 -20.64
N VAL A 112 -8.60 -4.76 -19.99
CA VAL A 112 -9.77 -3.93 -19.72
C VAL A 112 -10.10 -3.01 -20.89
N PHE A 113 -9.09 -2.40 -21.52
CA PHE A 113 -9.23 -1.42 -22.59
C PHE A 113 -8.36 -1.79 -23.81
N PRO A 114 -8.76 -2.79 -24.61
CA PRO A 114 -8.03 -3.19 -25.81
C PRO A 114 -7.80 -2.03 -26.80
N GLN A 115 -8.70 -1.05 -26.82
CA GLN A 115 -8.63 0.15 -27.66
C GLN A 115 -7.51 1.14 -27.27
N LEU A 116 -6.71 0.84 -26.24
CA LEU A 116 -5.50 1.60 -25.88
C LEU A 116 -4.22 0.95 -26.43
N ALA A 117 -4.32 -0.07 -27.29
CA ALA A 117 -3.16 -0.80 -27.80
C ALA A 117 -2.18 0.07 -28.62
N ASP A 118 -2.69 1.11 -29.28
CA ASP A 118 -1.94 2.11 -30.06
C ASP A 118 -1.40 3.27 -29.22
N VAL A 119 -1.80 3.37 -27.95
CA VAL A 119 -1.52 4.54 -27.10
C VAL A 119 -0.18 4.43 -26.39
N ALA A 120 0.56 5.56 -26.37
CA ALA A 120 1.82 5.67 -25.65
C ALA A 120 1.61 5.78 -24.13
N LEU A 121 2.56 5.23 -23.37
CA LEU A 121 2.60 5.37 -21.90
C LEU A 121 3.69 6.36 -21.50
N ASP A 122 3.29 7.55 -21.06
CA ASP A 122 4.21 8.63 -20.71
C ASP A 122 4.89 8.40 -19.36
N TYR A 123 4.17 7.84 -18.38
CA TYR A 123 4.69 7.62 -17.03
C TYR A 123 4.36 6.21 -16.53
N GLY A 124 5.24 5.70 -15.67
CA GLY A 124 5.07 4.44 -14.98
C GLY A 124 5.84 4.49 -13.67
N TRP A 125 5.17 4.19 -12.56
CA TRP A 125 5.78 4.19 -11.24
C TRP A 125 5.18 3.10 -10.37
N GLY A 126 5.81 2.84 -9.24
CA GLY A 126 5.33 1.90 -8.24
C GLY A 126 5.54 2.43 -6.84
N GLY A 127 4.89 1.77 -5.89
CA GLY A 127 5.04 2.06 -4.47
C GLY A 127 4.75 0.84 -3.63
N THR A 128 5.34 0.77 -2.44
CA THR A 128 5.12 -0.32 -1.48
C THR A 128 4.01 0.09 -0.50
N LEU A 129 3.00 -0.77 -0.41
CA LEU A 129 1.90 -0.70 0.51
C LEU A 129 2.19 -1.60 1.72
N GLY A 130 1.60 -1.25 2.87
CA GLY A 130 1.49 -2.16 4.01
C GLY A 130 0.09 -2.77 4.07
N ILE A 131 0.02 -4.09 3.96
CA ILE A 131 -1.23 -4.84 3.85
C ILE A 131 -1.37 -5.77 5.06
N THR A 132 -2.57 -5.82 5.64
CA THR A 132 -2.92 -6.75 6.72
C THR A 132 -3.79 -7.89 6.19
N MET A 133 -3.85 -9.02 6.90
CA MET A 133 -4.64 -10.18 6.47
C MET A 133 -6.12 -9.88 6.27
N LYS A 134 -6.69 -9.03 7.14
CA LYS A 134 -8.12 -8.66 7.10
C LYS A 134 -8.38 -7.38 6.31
N ARG A 135 -7.34 -6.80 5.68
CA ARG A 135 -7.39 -5.50 4.99
C ARG A 135 -7.88 -4.34 5.88
N LEU A 136 -7.73 -4.48 7.20
CA LEU A 136 -8.03 -3.46 8.20
C LEU A 136 -6.74 -2.74 8.64
N PRO A 137 -6.80 -1.46 9.02
CA PRO A 137 -5.63 -0.76 9.58
C PRO A 137 -5.17 -1.40 10.89
N ASP A 138 -3.86 -1.38 11.12
CA ASP A 138 -3.18 -1.90 12.31
C ASP A 138 -2.75 -0.74 13.20
N TYR A 139 -3.44 -0.59 14.32
CA TYR A 139 -3.13 0.37 15.37
C TYR A 139 -2.58 -0.40 16.56
N ALA A 140 -1.38 -0.03 17.01
CA ALA A 140 -0.72 -0.73 18.09
C ALA A 140 -0.13 0.24 19.10
N GLU A 141 -0.37 -0.05 20.38
CA GLU A 141 0.43 0.44 21.49
C GLU A 141 1.45 -0.67 21.82
N LEU A 142 2.71 -0.36 21.57
CA LEU A 142 3.83 -1.30 21.60
C LEU A 142 4.57 -1.27 22.94
N GLY A 143 4.18 -0.35 23.82
CA GLY A 143 4.77 -0.09 25.13
C GLY A 143 4.53 1.36 25.54
N PRO A 144 5.01 1.78 26.72
CA PRO A 144 4.82 3.14 27.20
C PRO A 144 5.37 4.17 26.19
N ASN A 145 4.47 5.01 25.67
CA ASN A 145 4.77 6.05 24.69
C ASN A 145 5.36 5.55 23.35
N LEU A 146 5.07 4.30 22.96
CA LEU A 146 5.54 3.69 21.72
C LEU A 146 4.35 3.15 20.93
N TYR A 147 4.15 3.66 19.71
CA TYR A 147 2.96 3.36 18.92
C TYR A 147 3.30 2.99 17.48
N SER A 148 2.38 2.32 16.79
CA SER A 148 2.42 2.13 15.35
C SER A 148 1.04 2.31 14.74
N LEU A 149 1.00 2.99 13.59
CA LEU A 149 -0.18 3.18 12.75
C LEU A 149 0.21 2.76 11.34
N SER A 150 -0.25 1.59 10.90
CA SER A 150 0.20 0.95 9.67
C SER A 150 -0.91 0.09 9.05
N GLY A 151 -0.63 -0.60 7.95
CA GLY A 151 -1.53 -1.64 7.45
C GLY A 151 -2.77 -1.11 6.72
N TYR A 152 -2.72 0.12 6.18
CA TYR A 152 -3.87 0.78 5.54
C TYR A 152 -4.41 0.06 4.29
N SER A 153 -3.74 -0.99 3.81
CA SER A 153 -4.29 -1.97 2.87
C SER A 153 -4.88 -1.38 1.58
N GLY A 154 -4.24 -0.34 1.03
CA GLY A 154 -4.68 0.36 -0.18
C GLY A 154 -5.47 1.64 0.05
N SER A 155 -5.96 1.88 1.28
CA SER A 155 -6.74 3.07 1.65
C SER A 155 -5.88 4.16 2.31
N GLY A 156 -4.57 4.14 2.09
CA GLY A 156 -3.61 4.96 2.84
C GLY A 156 -3.80 6.46 2.69
N VAL A 157 -4.21 6.96 1.52
CA VAL A 157 -4.39 8.41 1.30
C VAL A 157 -5.49 8.98 2.20
N ALA A 158 -6.65 8.31 2.26
CA ALA A 158 -7.74 8.75 3.12
C ALA A 158 -7.48 8.41 4.60
N MET A 159 -7.03 7.18 4.86
CA MET A 159 -6.90 6.67 6.23
C MET A 159 -5.72 7.30 6.97
N ALA A 160 -4.57 7.56 6.35
CA ALA A 160 -3.40 8.09 7.05
C ALA A 160 -3.66 9.50 7.60
N THR A 161 -4.38 10.35 6.85
CA THR A 161 -4.75 11.69 7.32
C THR A 161 -5.63 11.62 8.56
N LYS A 162 -6.70 10.80 8.53
CA LYS A 162 -7.56 10.60 9.70
C LYS A 162 -6.80 9.93 10.86
N SER A 163 -5.89 9.00 10.55
CA SER A 163 -5.05 8.34 11.57
C SER A 163 -4.13 9.31 12.28
N GLY A 164 -3.58 10.29 11.56
CA GLY A 164 -2.78 11.37 12.15
C GLY A 164 -3.61 12.22 13.11
N GLN A 165 -4.84 12.56 12.73
CA GLN A 165 -5.76 13.29 13.62
C GLN A 165 -6.10 12.47 14.87
N ILE A 166 -6.53 11.20 14.70
CA ILE A 166 -6.85 10.31 15.82
C ILE A 166 -5.66 10.19 16.80
N PHE A 167 -4.44 10.12 16.27
CA PHE A 167 -3.25 10.06 17.09
C PHE A 167 -2.96 11.36 17.84
N ALA A 168 -3.19 12.51 17.21
CA ALA A 168 -3.06 13.80 17.88
C ALA A 168 -4.09 13.94 19.02
N ASP A 169 -5.35 13.61 18.76
CA ASP A 169 -6.43 13.64 19.76
C ASP A 169 -6.09 12.74 20.97
N MET A 170 -5.54 11.54 20.71
CA MET A 170 -5.06 10.63 21.76
C MET A 170 -3.94 11.26 22.61
N LEU A 171 -3.01 12.01 22.01
CA LEU A 171 -1.94 12.69 22.74
C LEU A 171 -2.46 13.85 23.60
N ASP A 172 -3.56 14.47 23.19
CA ASP A 172 -4.24 15.52 23.95
C ASP A 172 -5.19 14.98 25.03
N GLY A 173 -5.32 13.64 25.12
CA GLY A 173 -6.04 12.95 26.19
C GLY A 173 -7.39 12.35 25.78
N ASP A 174 -7.81 12.48 24.52
CA ASP A 174 -8.99 11.78 23.98
C ASP A 174 -8.55 10.54 23.20
N ASP A 175 -8.44 9.40 23.89
CA ASP A 175 -8.01 8.14 23.27
C ASP A 175 -9.14 7.32 22.63
N ARG A 176 -10.39 7.81 22.64
CA ARG A 176 -11.57 7.04 22.24
C ARG A 176 -11.44 6.42 20.85
N ASP A 177 -11.18 7.24 19.84
CA ASP A 177 -11.08 6.78 18.45
C ASP A 177 -9.86 5.89 18.27
N PHE A 178 -8.74 6.18 18.95
CA PHE A 178 -7.56 5.33 18.91
C PHE A 178 -7.87 3.93 19.44
N ARG A 179 -8.58 3.81 20.56
CA ARG A 179 -8.98 2.52 21.15
C ARG A 179 -9.93 1.74 20.27
N VAL A 180 -10.86 2.42 19.57
CA VAL A 180 -11.73 1.78 18.58
C VAL A 180 -10.90 1.16 17.45
N MET A 181 -9.96 1.93 16.90
CA MET A 181 -9.10 1.46 15.80
C MET A 181 -8.15 0.35 16.26
N GLN A 182 -7.61 0.44 17.48
CA GLN A 182 -6.78 -0.59 18.11
C GLN A 182 -7.53 -1.92 18.33
N GLY A 183 -8.85 -1.87 18.52
CA GLY A 183 -9.70 -3.05 18.69
C GLY A 183 -9.92 -3.86 17.41
N LEU A 184 -9.49 -3.36 16.24
CA LEU A 184 -9.68 -4.06 14.97
C LEU A 184 -8.83 -5.34 14.89
N PRO A 185 -9.38 -6.45 14.37
CA PRO A 185 -8.67 -7.72 14.32
C PRO A 185 -7.60 -7.72 13.21
N THR A 186 -6.33 -7.53 13.61
CA THR A 186 -5.16 -7.59 12.71
C THR A 186 -4.23 -8.78 13.03
N PRO A 187 -4.64 -10.03 12.78
CA PRO A 187 -3.83 -11.19 13.15
C PRO A 187 -2.46 -11.20 12.46
N VAL A 188 -1.49 -11.83 13.12
CA VAL A 188 -0.14 -12.02 12.58
C VAL A 188 -0.17 -13.00 11.40
N PHE A 189 0.53 -12.67 10.32
CA PHE A 189 0.60 -13.58 9.16
C PHE A 189 1.22 -14.93 9.54
N PRO A 190 0.65 -16.05 9.05
CA PRO A 190 1.18 -17.37 9.34
C PRO A 190 2.58 -17.57 8.76
N GLY A 191 3.36 -18.43 9.42
CA GLY A 191 4.71 -18.82 8.97
C GLY A 191 5.79 -17.77 9.22
N ALA A 192 5.88 -17.23 10.43
CA ALA A 192 6.95 -16.31 10.83
C ALA A 192 8.36 -16.75 10.37
N GLY A 193 9.24 -15.77 10.13
CA GLY A 193 10.61 -16.03 9.67
C GLY A 193 10.67 -16.56 8.23
N ARG A 194 11.40 -17.66 8.03
CA ARG A 194 11.71 -18.22 6.68
C ARG A 194 10.48 -18.71 5.90
N TRP A 195 9.38 -19.03 6.58
CA TRP A 195 8.17 -19.57 5.96
C TRP A 195 7.24 -18.48 5.42
N ARG A 196 7.51 -17.21 5.75
CA ARG A 196 6.63 -16.09 5.43
C ARG A 196 6.54 -15.90 3.92
N GLN A 197 7.69 -15.82 3.25
CA GLN A 197 7.74 -15.61 1.80
C GLN A 197 7.09 -16.76 1.00
N PRO A 198 7.42 -18.05 1.27
CA PRO A 198 6.77 -19.17 0.57
C PRO A 198 5.24 -19.21 0.74
N LEU A 199 4.73 -19.02 1.97
CA LEU A 199 3.28 -19.08 2.21
C LEU A 199 2.52 -17.97 1.50
N LEU A 200 3.11 -16.78 1.37
CA LEU A 200 2.52 -15.70 0.60
C LEU A 200 2.46 -16.01 -0.88
N ILE A 201 3.57 -16.48 -1.44
CA ILE A 201 3.64 -16.84 -2.85
C ILE A 201 2.55 -17.87 -3.15
N ALA A 202 2.38 -18.86 -2.28
CA ALA A 202 1.31 -19.86 -2.39
C ALA A 202 -0.09 -19.24 -2.31
N ALA A 203 -0.38 -18.45 -1.26
CA ALA A 203 -1.68 -17.79 -1.10
C ALA A 203 -2.02 -16.89 -2.28
N MET A 204 -1.03 -16.20 -2.84
CA MET A 204 -1.22 -15.28 -3.96
C MET A 204 -1.35 -15.97 -5.29
N SER A 205 -0.60 -17.04 -5.50
CA SER A 205 -0.78 -17.90 -6.67
C SER A 205 -2.19 -18.49 -6.66
N TRP A 206 -2.70 -18.86 -5.49
CA TRP A 206 -4.09 -19.30 -5.31
C TRP A 206 -5.10 -18.20 -5.63
N TYR A 207 -4.95 -16.99 -5.08
CA TYR A 207 -5.88 -15.89 -5.38
C TYR A 207 -5.82 -15.44 -6.84
N ALA A 208 -4.63 -15.37 -7.44
CA ALA A 208 -4.47 -15.07 -8.86
C ALA A 208 -5.09 -16.15 -9.76
N LEU A 209 -5.05 -17.42 -9.34
CA LEU A 209 -5.72 -18.51 -10.04
C LEU A 209 -7.25 -18.35 -9.94
N ARG A 210 -7.77 -18.01 -8.76
CA ARG A 210 -9.19 -17.74 -8.54
C ARG A 210 -9.71 -16.50 -9.27
N ASP A 211 -8.86 -15.50 -9.50
CA ASP A 211 -9.24 -14.33 -10.29
C ASP A 211 -9.30 -14.64 -11.80
N ARG A 212 -8.71 -15.77 -12.25
CA ARG A 212 -8.68 -16.20 -13.65
C ARG A 212 -9.78 -17.19 -14.03
N PHE A 213 -10.30 -17.98 -13.08
CA PHE A 213 -11.26 -19.07 -13.28
C PHE A 213 -12.46 -18.88 -12.37
#